data_AF-A0AB39V0L1-F1
#
_entry.id   AF-A0AB39V0L1-F1
#
_cell.length_a   1.000
_cell.length_b   1.000
_cell.length_c   1.000
_cell.angle_alpha   90.00
_cell.angle_beta   90.00
_cell.angle_gamma   90.00
#
_symmetry.space_group_name_H-M   'P 1'
#
loop_
_entity.id
_entity.type
_entity.pdbx_description
1 polymer ?
#
loop_
_entity_poly.entity_id
_entity_poly.type
_entity_poly.pdbx_seq_one_letter_code
_entity_poly.pdbx_strand_id
1 'polypeptide(L)'
;MGKKAKDLIKKNLEKVTDTVSKEVSKAQEQFNAMLNDLLRQAESLQAQVTEPFRKMIKDMEELREKELQRLQSEYQRMLEELQNVQQQFLERLGLARPKADEPAKTSDKVQPAAAEKPAAPAETTKPATQGASRSGKTAAPKASGTRKPAPAKAAPRKKKVDIDDLTQLTGVGPATAKKMNAAGIHSLKQIANPSEDDKAILAQFSNVRHHEKWQAEARALLNG
;
A
#
# COMPACT_ATOMS: atom_id res chain seq x y z
N MET A 1 31.30 14.62 74.43
CA MET A 1 31.02 15.35 73.17
C MET A 1 30.38 14.52 72.05
N GLY A 2 30.16 13.19 72.19
CA GLY A 2 29.72 12.35 71.06
C GLY A 2 28.25 12.43 70.61
N LYS A 3 27.31 12.88 71.47
CA LYS A 3 25.87 12.95 71.11
C LYS A 3 25.57 14.03 70.06
N LYS A 4 26.05 15.27 70.28
CA LYS A 4 25.82 16.39 69.35
C LYS A 4 26.36 16.13 67.93
N ALA A 5 27.51 15.46 67.81
CA ALA A 5 28.08 15.09 66.51
C ALA A 5 27.23 14.03 65.78
N LYS A 6 26.73 13.03 66.50
CA LYS A 6 25.81 12.01 65.94
C LYS A 6 24.46 12.61 65.52
N ASP A 7 23.93 13.54 66.30
CA ASP A 7 22.68 14.25 65.95
C ASP A 7 22.83 15.10 64.68
N LEU A 8 23.99 15.75 64.50
CA LEU A 8 24.28 16.52 63.29
C LEU A 8 24.38 15.64 62.03
N ILE A 9 25.03 14.47 62.16
CA ILE A 9 25.16 13.50 61.07
C ILE A 9 23.78 12.94 60.71
N LYS A 10 22.95 12.59 61.69
CA LYS A 10 21.58 12.11 61.47
C LYS A 10 20.72 13.14 60.75
N LYS A 11 20.79 14.41 61.16
CA LYS A 11 20.07 15.51 60.51
C LYS A 11 20.50 15.75 59.06
N ASN A 12 21.79 15.58 58.75
CA ASN A 12 22.27 15.67 57.37
C ASN A 12 21.85 14.46 56.53
N LEU A 13 21.80 13.26 57.12
CA LEU A 13 21.35 12.05 56.44
C LEU A 13 19.84 12.08 56.13
N GLU A 14 19.04 12.62 57.03
CA GLU A 14 17.60 12.87 56.81
C GLU A 14 17.41 13.87 55.66
N LYS A 15 18.16 14.98 55.64
CA LYS A 15 18.11 15.94 54.51
C LYS A 15 18.49 15.33 53.17
N VAL A 16 19.52 14.47 53.13
CA VAL A 16 19.92 13.79 51.89
C VAL A 16 18.82 12.83 51.46
N THR A 17 18.25 12.06 52.39
CA THR A 17 17.11 11.17 52.12
C THR A 17 15.90 11.93 51.59
N ASP A 18 15.57 13.08 52.19
CA ASP A 18 14.46 13.93 51.74
C ASP A 18 14.72 14.51 50.35
N THR A 19 15.96 14.93 50.08
CA THR A 19 16.33 15.49 48.77
C THR A 19 16.28 14.43 47.69
N VAL A 20 16.81 13.24 47.97
CA VAL A 20 16.76 12.08 47.06
C VAL A 20 15.31 11.64 46.84
N SER A 21 14.51 11.53 47.90
CA SER A 21 13.08 11.20 47.78
C SER A 21 12.33 12.22 46.92
N LYS A 22 12.65 13.52 47.08
CA LYS A 22 12.06 14.60 46.29
C LYS A 22 12.50 14.57 44.83
N GLU A 23 13.76 14.25 44.55
CA GLU A 23 14.25 14.10 43.17
C GLU A 23 13.72 12.84 42.50
N VAL A 24 13.60 11.73 43.23
CA VAL A 24 12.95 10.50 42.73
C VAL A 24 11.48 10.75 42.43
N SER A 25 10.76 11.47 43.29
CA SER A 25 9.36 11.82 43.06
C SER A 25 9.19 12.73 41.84
N LYS A 26 10.07 13.73 41.69
CA LYS A 26 10.09 14.59 40.49
C LYS A 26 10.44 13.82 39.23
N ALA A 27 11.43 12.93 39.29
CA ALA A 27 11.79 12.08 38.16
C ALA A 27 10.64 11.15 37.77
N GLN A 28 9.89 10.64 38.75
CA GLN A 28 8.69 9.82 38.52
C GLN A 28 7.55 10.63 37.90
N GLU A 29 7.34 11.88 38.32
CA GLU A 29 6.37 12.79 37.70
C GLU A 29 6.76 13.13 36.26
N GLN A 30 8.04 13.45 36.01
CA GLN A 30 8.56 13.71 34.66
C GLN A 30 8.47 12.48 33.77
N PHE A 31 8.74 11.31 34.32
CA PHE A 31 8.61 10.04 33.60
C PHE A 31 7.15 9.75 33.24
N ASN A 32 6.21 9.92 34.18
CA ASN A 32 4.78 9.76 33.90
C ASN A 32 4.26 10.79 32.87
N ALA A 33 4.77 12.03 32.91
CA ALA A 33 4.45 13.04 31.90
C ALA A 33 4.95 12.62 30.51
N MET A 34 6.20 12.15 30.40
CA MET A 34 6.76 11.64 29.14
C MET A 34 6.01 10.40 28.63
N LEU A 35 5.59 9.50 29.52
CA LEU A 35 4.79 8.34 29.13
C LEU A 35 3.43 8.76 28.58
N ASN A 36 2.76 9.74 29.20
CA ASN A 36 1.49 10.26 28.70
C ASN A 36 1.63 10.98 27.36
N ASP A 37 2.68 11.77 27.18
CA ASP A 37 2.96 12.42 25.89
C ASP A 37 3.28 11.37 24.81
N LEU A 38 4.03 10.32 25.13
CA LEU A 38 4.30 9.23 24.21
C LEU A 38 3.03 8.44 23.85
N LEU A 39 2.14 8.20 24.82
CA LEU A 39 0.85 7.55 24.56
C LEU A 39 0.00 8.40 23.61
N ARG A 40 -0.09 9.71 23.85
CA ARG A 40 -0.81 10.64 22.97
C ARG A 40 -0.18 10.72 21.58
N GLN A 41 1.14 10.70 21.49
CA GLN A 41 1.84 10.70 20.22
C GLN A 41 1.59 9.40 19.45
N ALA A 42 1.54 8.26 20.15
CA ALA A 42 1.17 6.97 19.57
C ALA A 42 -0.29 6.96 19.09
N GLU A 43 -1.24 7.50 19.87
CA GLU A 43 -2.64 7.65 19.44
C GLU A 43 -2.78 8.59 18.23
N SER A 44 -2.04 9.70 18.22
CA SER A 44 -2.03 10.64 17.09
C SER A 44 -1.45 10.00 15.82
N LEU A 45 -0.34 9.26 15.93
CA LEU A 45 0.21 8.49 14.81
C LEU A 45 -0.75 7.40 14.35
N GLN A 46 -1.37 6.68 15.29
CA GLN A 46 -2.35 5.65 14.97
C GLN A 46 -3.54 6.26 14.24
N ALA A 47 -4.06 7.39 14.68
CA ALA A 47 -5.15 8.10 13.99
C ALA A 47 -4.72 8.54 12.58
N GLN A 48 -3.54 9.15 12.46
CA GLN A 48 -3.00 9.64 11.20
C GLN A 48 -2.71 8.52 10.19
N VAL A 49 -2.44 7.30 10.65
CA VAL A 49 -2.23 6.13 9.80
C VAL A 49 -3.54 5.38 9.54
N THR A 50 -4.45 5.31 10.51
CA THR A 50 -5.70 4.55 10.40
C THR A 50 -6.69 5.20 9.44
N GLU A 51 -6.79 6.52 9.42
CA GLU A 51 -7.68 7.25 8.51
C GLU A 51 -7.34 7.06 7.02
N PRO A 52 -6.09 7.27 6.55
CA PRO A 52 -5.75 7.02 5.16
C PRO A 52 -5.87 5.55 4.78
N PHE A 53 -5.58 4.62 5.71
CA PHE A 53 -5.77 3.19 5.46
C PHE A 53 -7.25 2.84 5.29
N ARG A 54 -8.13 3.35 6.17
CA ARG A 54 -9.58 3.20 6.01
C ARG A 54 -10.06 3.77 4.69
N LYS A 55 -9.56 4.94 4.30
CA LYS A 55 -9.91 5.55 3.01
C LYS A 55 -9.44 4.67 1.84
N MET A 56 -8.22 4.14 1.89
CA MET A 56 -7.69 3.25 0.86
C MET A 56 -8.51 1.95 0.75
N ILE A 57 -8.90 1.36 1.88
CA ILE A 57 -9.77 0.18 1.91
C ILE A 57 -11.11 0.51 1.24
N LYS A 58 -11.71 1.66 1.57
CA LYS A 58 -12.98 2.08 0.97
C LYS A 58 -12.86 2.35 -0.54
N ASP A 59 -11.81 3.04 -0.96
CA ASP A 59 -11.52 3.29 -2.38
C ASP A 59 -11.30 1.95 -3.14
N MET A 60 -10.64 0.96 -2.51
CA MET A 60 -10.46 -0.40 -3.04
C MET A 60 -11.78 -1.17 -3.13
N GLU A 61 -12.65 -1.03 -2.14
CA GLU A 61 -13.96 -1.68 -2.09
C GLU A 61 -14.89 -1.13 -3.17
N GLU A 62 -14.92 0.19 -3.39
CA GLU A 62 -15.63 0.81 -4.51
C GLU A 62 -15.08 0.37 -5.88
N LEU A 63 -13.76 0.21 -6.01
CA LEU A 63 -13.14 -0.24 -7.25
C LEU A 63 -13.51 -1.70 -7.54
N ARG A 64 -13.47 -2.54 -6.51
CA ARG A 64 -13.90 -3.93 -6.57
C ARG A 64 -15.39 -4.05 -6.92
N GLU A 65 -16.25 -3.23 -6.33
CA GLU A 65 -17.68 -3.20 -6.66
C GLU A 65 -17.90 -2.79 -8.13
N LYS A 66 -17.18 -1.78 -8.62
CA LYS A 66 -17.24 -1.39 -10.04
C LYS A 66 -16.75 -2.48 -10.97
N GLU A 67 -15.67 -3.17 -10.62
CA GLU A 67 -15.17 -4.30 -11.40
C GLU A 67 -16.14 -5.48 -11.38
N LEU A 68 -16.72 -5.80 -10.22
CA LEU A 68 -17.77 -6.82 -10.10
C LEU A 68 -19.00 -6.47 -10.93
N GLN A 69 -19.45 -5.21 -10.88
CA GLN A 69 -20.61 -4.75 -11.63
C GLN A 69 -20.34 -4.72 -13.14
N ARG A 70 -19.12 -4.34 -13.54
CA ARG A 70 -18.69 -4.39 -14.94
C ARG A 70 -18.59 -5.83 -15.44
N LEU A 71 -17.99 -6.72 -14.64
CA LEU A 71 -17.90 -8.14 -14.97
C LEU A 71 -19.29 -8.78 -15.05
N GLN A 72 -20.19 -8.43 -14.12
CA GLN A 72 -21.58 -8.86 -14.16
C GLN A 72 -22.28 -8.35 -15.43
N SER A 73 -22.03 -7.11 -15.83
CA SER A 73 -22.59 -6.54 -17.07
C SER A 73 -22.07 -7.24 -18.32
N GLU A 74 -20.77 -7.53 -18.37
CA GLU A 74 -20.13 -8.32 -19.44
C GLU A 74 -20.71 -9.75 -19.49
N TYR A 75 -20.88 -10.40 -18.33
CA TYR A 75 -21.55 -11.71 -18.26
C TYR A 75 -22.99 -11.66 -18.76
N GLN A 76 -23.76 -10.65 -18.37
CA GLN A 76 -25.13 -10.49 -18.83
C GLN A 76 -25.19 -10.28 -20.34
N ARG A 77 -24.29 -9.44 -20.86
CA ARG A 77 -24.19 -9.16 -22.30
C ARG A 77 -23.80 -10.40 -23.09
N MET A 78 -22.85 -11.18 -22.58
CA MET A 78 -22.44 -12.43 -23.21
C MET A 78 -23.57 -13.48 -23.20
N LEU A 79 -24.36 -13.54 -22.12
CA LEU A 79 -25.57 -14.39 -22.08
C LEU A 79 -26.61 -13.94 -23.11
N GLU A 80 -26.82 -12.63 -23.24
CA GLU A 80 -27.78 -12.06 -24.19
C GLU A 80 -27.32 -12.26 -25.65
N GLU A 81 -26.04 -12.08 -25.92
CA GLU A 81 -25.43 -12.39 -27.23
C GLU A 81 -25.56 -13.87 -27.56
N LEU A 82 -25.32 -14.77 -26.60
CA LEU A 82 -25.49 -16.20 -26.81
C LEU A 82 -26.96 -16.57 -27.11
N GLN A 83 -27.90 -15.95 -26.39
CA GLN A 83 -29.33 -16.12 -26.63
C GLN A 83 -29.76 -15.58 -28.00
N ASN A 84 -29.23 -14.44 -28.41
CA ASN A 84 -29.49 -13.85 -29.72
C ASN A 84 -28.89 -14.70 -30.86
N VAL A 85 -27.67 -15.21 -30.69
CA VAL A 85 -27.05 -16.15 -31.65
C VAL A 85 -27.88 -17.43 -31.75
N GLN A 86 -28.36 -17.97 -30.63
CA GLN A 86 -29.27 -19.11 -30.66
C GLN A 86 -30.55 -18.80 -31.46
N GLN A 87 -31.17 -17.64 -31.27
CA GLN A 87 -32.35 -17.22 -32.03
C GLN A 87 -32.05 -17.06 -33.52
N GLN A 88 -30.95 -16.40 -33.87
CA GLN A 88 -30.51 -16.29 -35.26
C GLN A 88 -30.22 -17.65 -35.90
N PHE A 89 -29.70 -18.62 -35.13
CA PHE A 89 -29.47 -19.98 -35.60
C PHE A 89 -30.80 -20.73 -35.82
N LEU A 90 -31.78 -20.56 -34.94
CA LEU A 90 -33.13 -21.10 -35.11
C LEU A 90 -33.84 -20.51 -36.33
N GLU A 91 -33.73 -19.20 -36.55
CA GLU A 91 -34.29 -18.51 -37.72
C GLU A 91 -33.65 -19.01 -39.03
N ARG A 92 -32.32 -19.16 -39.06
CA ARG A 92 -31.59 -19.69 -40.22
C ARG A 92 -31.88 -21.16 -40.51
N LEU A 93 -32.16 -21.95 -39.48
CA LEU A 93 -32.60 -23.35 -39.61
C LEU A 93 -34.06 -23.47 -40.08
N GLY A 94 -34.78 -22.36 -40.29
CA GLY A 94 -36.16 -22.38 -40.78
C GLY A 94 -37.15 -22.95 -39.76
N LEU A 95 -36.75 -23.11 -38.50
CA LEU A 95 -37.59 -23.58 -37.40
C LEU A 95 -38.29 -22.38 -36.74
N ALA A 96 -38.91 -21.52 -37.56
CA ALA A 96 -39.92 -20.60 -37.06
C ALA A 96 -41.02 -21.45 -36.41
N ARG A 97 -40.91 -21.66 -35.10
CA ARG A 97 -42.04 -22.15 -34.30
C ARG A 97 -43.18 -21.21 -34.62
N PRO A 98 -44.30 -21.70 -35.18
CA PRO A 98 -45.46 -20.86 -35.28
C PRO A 98 -45.82 -20.44 -33.86
N LYS A 99 -46.13 -19.15 -33.69
CA LYS A 99 -46.85 -18.65 -32.52
C LYS A 99 -47.96 -19.63 -32.18
N ALA A 100 -47.87 -20.25 -31.00
CA ALA A 100 -49.01 -20.78 -30.29
C ALA A 100 -49.04 -20.04 -28.95
N ASP A 101 -50.03 -19.15 -28.87
CA ASP A 101 -50.64 -18.52 -27.72
C ASP A 101 -50.22 -18.94 -26.28
N GLU A 102 -49.79 -17.91 -25.55
CA GLU A 102 -50.22 -17.53 -24.19
C GLU A 102 -49.79 -18.37 -22.93
N PRO A 103 -49.96 -17.85 -21.69
CA PRO A 103 -48.84 -17.49 -20.81
C PRO A 103 -48.80 -18.32 -19.50
N ALA A 104 -47.61 -18.57 -18.96
CA ALA A 104 -47.50 -19.01 -17.57
C ALA A 104 -46.23 -18.46 -16.92
N LYS A 105 -46.48 -17.60 -15.93
CA LYS A 105 -45.56 -17.14 -14.89
C LYS A 105 -44.58 -18.25 -14.46
N THR A 106 -43.29 -17.93 -14.41
CA THR A 106 -42.43 -18.26 -13.27
C THR A 106 -41.22 -17.32 -13.33
N SER A 107 -41.37 -16.15 -12.73
CA SER A 107 -40.24 -15.52 -12.07
C SER A 107 -39.90 -16.42 -10.89
N ASP A 108 -38.90 -17.28 -11.02
CA ASP A 108 -38.24 -17.83 -9.84
C ASP A 108 -36.76 -17.50 -9.84
N LYS A 109 -36.44 -16.76 -8.79
CA LYS A 109 -35.21 -16.08 -8.46
C LYS A 109 -34.22 -17.12 -7.97
N VAL A 110 -33.24 -17.51 -8.77
CA VAL A 110 -32.10 -18.27 -8.25
C VAL A 110 -31.08 -17.30 -7.66
N GLN A 111 -31.31 -16.93 -6.40
CA GLN A 111 -30.24 -16.53 -5.48
C GLN A 111 -29.69 -17.78 -4.80
N PRO A 112 -28.37 -17.87 -4.58
CA PRO A 112 -27.70 -19.05 -4.06
C PRO A 112 -27.94 -19.20 -2.55
N ALA A 113 -28.45 -20.35 -2.13
CA ALA A 113 -28.56 -20.72 -0.73
C ALA A 113 -27.19 -21.18 -0.21
N ALA A 114 -26.66 -20.43 0.77
CA ALA A 114 -25.55 -20.83 1.59
C ALA A 114 -26.02 -21.71 2.75
N ALA A 115 -25.25 -22.78 2.98
CA ALA A 115 -24.97 -23.46 4.25
C ALA A 115 -26.12 -24.03 5.10
N GLU A 116 -26.09 -25.35 5.30
CA GLU A 116 -25.91 -25.93 6.65
C GLU A 116 -25.39 -27.38 6.61
N LYS A 117 -24.31 -27.60 7.37
CA LYS A 117 -23.76 -28.89 7.90
C LYS A 117 -24.58 -29.23 9.17
N PRO A 118 -24.42 -30.36 9.92
CA PRO A 118 -23.43 -31.44 9.80
C PRO A 118 -23.88 -32.88 10.13
N ALA A 119 -23.13 -33.88 9.64
CA ALA A 119 -22.99 -35.17 10.33
C ALA A 119 -21.61 -35.79 10.05
N ALA A 120 -20.82 -35.93 11.11
CA ALA A 120 -19.73 -36.89 11.28
C ALA A 120 -20.20 -37.83 12.42
N PRO A 121 -19.71 -39.08 12.60
CA PRO A 121 -18.27 -39.34 12.82
C PRO A 121 -17.74 -40.72 12.36
N ALA A 122 -16.43 -40.81 12.14
CA ALA A 122 -15.64 -42.01 12.43
C ALA A 122 -14.19 -41.62 12.70
N GLU A 123 -13.78 -41.75 13.96
CA GLU A 123 -12.39 -41.77 14.43
C GLU A 123 -11.69 -43.05 13.91
N THR A 124 -10.39 -43.14 13.67
CA THR A 124 -9.25 -43.13 14.62
C THR A 124 -8.01 -43.32 13.73
N THR A 125 -6.88 -42.61 13.90
CA THR A 125 -5.80 -43.01 14.82
C THR A 125 -4.70 -41.94 14.76
N LYS A 126 -4.13 -41.63 15.94
CA LYS A 126 -2.89 -40.88 16.21
C LYS A 126 -1.87 -41.92 16.75
N PRO A 127 -0.58 -41.62 17.08
CA PRO A 127 0.23 -40.40 16.90
C PRO A 127 1.72 -40.71 16.52
N ALA A 128 2.60 -39.71 16.66
CA ALA A 128 4.09 -39.72 16.65
C ALA A 128 4.72 -39.25 15.31
N THR A 129 5.72 -38.37 15.23
CA THR A 129 6.68 -37.86 16.22
C THR A 129 7.38 -36.59 15.70
N GLN A 130 8.05 -35.91 16.64
CA GLN A 130 8.91 -34.72 16.58
C GLN A 130 9.85 -34.57 15.38
N GLY A 131 10.23 -33.31 15.09
CA GLY A 131 11.45 -33.00 14.33
C GLY A 131 11.55 -31.56 13.86
N ALA A 132 12.17 -30.69 14.67
CA ALA A 132 12.63 -29.38 14.25
C ALA A 132 13.84 -29.51 13.30
N SER A 133 13.86 -28.79 12.18
CA SER A 133 15.04 -27.99 11.75
C SER A 133 14.73 -27.14 10.51
N ARG A 134 15.53 -26.07 10.42
CA ARG A 134 15.50 -24.88 9.57
C ARG A 134 15.76 -25.16 8.08
N SER A 135 15.20 -24.28 7.22
CA SER A 135 15.96 -23.35 6.35
C SER A 135 15.45 -23.27 4.90
N GLY A 136 15.35 -22.03 4.38
CA GLY A 136 15.34 -21.71 2.94
C GLY A 136 14.02 -21.18 2.39
N LYS A 137 13.63 -19.92 2.64
CA LYS A 137 13.95 -18.71 1.83
C LYS A 137 13.30 -18.71 0.43
N THR A 138 12.07 -18.21 0.35
CA THR A 138 11.46 -17.71 -0.90
C THR A 138 10.61 -16.47 -0.62
N ALA A 139 10.71 -15.53 -1.57
CA ALA A 139 9.74 -14.49 -1.93
C ALA A 139 9.60 -13.24 -1.04
N ALA A 140 9.93 -12.11 -1.67
CA ALA A 140 9.50 -10.76 -1.34
C ALA A 140 7.98 -10.59 -1.49
N PRO A 141 7.43 -9.48 -0.98
CA PRO A 141 6.62 -8.60 -1.83
C PRO A 141 7.04 -7.12 -1.64
N LYS A 142 7.13 -6.26 -2.68
CA LYS A 142 6.02 -5.54 -3.36
C LYS A 142 4.99 -4.99 -2.34
N ALA A 143 4.49 -3.76 -2.37
CA ALA A 143 4.54 -2.62 -3.29
C ALA A 143 3.75 -1.47 -2.62
N SER A 144 3.82 -0.26 -3.22
CA SER A 144 2.70 0.71 -3.33
C SER A 144 2.14 1.33 -2.03
N GLY A 145 1.87 2.63 -1.89
CA GLY A 145 1.81 3.75 -2.82
C GLY A 145 0.89 4.84 -2.26
N THR A 146 1.13 6.09 -2.68
CA THR A 146 0.17 7.22 -2.82
C THR A 146 -0.38 7.92 -1.56
N ARG A 147 -0.76 9.21 -1.51
CA ARG A 147 -0.51 10.49 -2.23
C ARG A 147 -1.46 11.54 -1.57
N LYS A 148 -1.11 12.84 -1.60
CA LYS A 148 -1.97 14.07 -1.75
C LYS A 148 -1.89 15.10 -0.57
N PRO A 149 -2.09 16.43 -0.78
CA PRO A 149 -1.90 17.33 -1.94
C PRO A 149 -0.81 18.42 -1.71
N ALA A 150 -0.54 19.22 -2.74
CA ALA A 150 0.45 20.30 -2.77
C ALA A 150 0.14 21.50 -1.86
N PRO A 151 1.18 22.18 -1.32
CA PRO A 151 1.13 23.61 -1.05
C PRO A 151 1.99 24.40 -2.04
N ALA A 152 1.64 25.68 -2.13
CA ALA A 152 2.08 26.67 -3.10
C ALA A 152 3.60 26.86 -3.20
N LYS A 153 3.99 27.19 -4.44
CA LYS A 153 5.17 27.92 -4.91
C LYS A 153 6.05 28.50 -3.79
N ALA A 154 7.07 27.75 -3.40
CA ALA A 154 8.25 28.27 -2.72
C ALA A 154 9.45 28.19 -3.66
N ALA A 155 10.16 29.31 -3.80
CA ALA A 155 11.39 29.47 -4.56
C ALA A 155 12.43 28.37 -4.22
N PRO A 156 13.31 27.99 -5.17
CA PRO A 156 14.07 26.75 -5.10
C PRO A 156 15.13 26.85 -4.01
N ARG A 157 14.86 26.24 -2.86
CA ARG A 157 15.94 25.78 -1.99
C ARG A 157 16.68 24.72 -2.79
N LYS A 158 17.99 24.90 -2.99
CA LYS A 158 18.90 23.95 -3.64
C LYS A 158 18.65 22.57 -3.04
N LYS A 159 17.83 21.77 -3.73
CA LYS A 159 17.58 20.39 -3.34
C LYS A 159 18.87 19.64 -3.66
N LYS A 160 19.31 18.80 -2.73
CA LYS A 160 20.29 17.77 -3.05
C LYS A 160 19.75 17.05 -4.29
N VAL A 161 20.56 16.98 -5.34
CA VAL A 161 20.24 16.23 -6.54
C VAL A 161 20.15 14.78 -6.11
N ASP A 162 18.94 14.24 -6.06
CA ASP A 162 18.74 12.81 -5.85
C ASP A 162 19.11 12.16 -7.17
N ILE A 163 20.27 11.50 -7.19
CA ILE A 163 20.86 10.90 -8.40
C ILE A 163 19.92 9.84 -8.99
N ASP A 164 19.02 9.28 -8.18
CA ASP A 164 18.02 8.28 -8.58
C ASP A 164 16.65 8.89 -8.95
N ASP A 165 16.47 10.21 -8.78
CA ASP A 165 15.23 10.88 -9.14
C ASP A 165 15.24 11.37 -10.59
N LEU A 166 14.77 10.49 -11.48
CA LEU A 166 14.59 10.78 -12.90
C LEU A 166 13.61 11.94 -13.16
N THR A 167 12.75 12.30 -12.20
CA THR A 167 11.80 13.42 -12.35
C THR A 167 12.45 14.80 -12.24
N GLN A 168 13.74 14.85 -11.89
CA GLN A 168 14.52 16.10 -11.91
C GLN A 168 14.83 16.58 -13.33
N LEU A 169 14.72 15.70 -14.33
CA LEU A 169 14.89 16.07 -15.74
C LEU A 169 13.65 16.78 -16.28
N THR A 170 13.86 17.85 -17.04
CA THR A 170 12.75 18.61 -17.60
C THR A 170 11.96 17.77 -18.60
N GLY A 171 10.64 17.70 -18.42
CA GLY A 171 9.77 16.89 -19.27
C GLY A 171 9.67 15.40 -18.88
N VAL A 172 10.48 14.90 -17.93
CA VAL A 172 10.28 13.57 -17.34
C VAL A 172 9.22 13.66 -16.23
N GLY A 173 7.97 13.35 -16.60
CA GLY A 173 6.88 13.22 -15.63
C GLY A 173 6.94 11.90 -14.84
N PRO A 174 6.14 11.75 -13.75
CA PRO A 174 6.10 10.53 -12.94
C PRO A 174 5.78 9.26 -13.74
N ALA A 175 5.00 9.39 -14.81
CA ALA A 175 4.67 8.28 -15.71
C ALA A 175 5.87 7.86 -16.57
N THR A 176 6.61 8.83 -17.12
CA THR A 176 7.82 8.58 -17.91
C THR A 176 8.93 8.02 -17.03
N ALA A 177 9.17 8.60 -15.84
CA ALA A 177 10.11 8.08 -14.86
C ALA A 177 9.78 6.63 -14.46
N LYS A 178 8.51 6.28 -14.28
CA LYS A 178 8.10 4.90 -13.98
C LYS A 178 8.38 3.95 -15.14
N LYS A 179 8.19 4.38 -16.39
CA LYS A 179 8.50 3.58 -17.59
C LYS A 179 10.01 3.40 -17.79
N MET A 180 10.80 4.45 -17.55
CA MET A 180 12.27 4.39 -17.60
C MET A 180 12.82 3.46 -16.53
N ASN A 181 12.31 3.57 -15.29
CA ASN A 181 12.64 2.64 -14.21
C ASN A 181 12.24 1.20 -14.55
N ALA A 182 11.06 0.97 -15.13
CA ALA A 182 10.63 -0.37 -15.53
C ALA A 182 11.48 -0.96 -16.66
N ALA A 183 12.04 -0.10 -17.52
CA ALA A 183 12.96 -0.50 -18.58
C ALA A 183 14.42 -0.67 -18.10
N GLY A 184 14.73 -0.36 -16.84
CA GLY A 184 16.06 -0.56 -16.24
C GLY A 184 16.91 0.71 -16.09
N ILE A 185 16.40 1.87 -16.49
CA ILE A 185 17.04 3.17 -16.26
C ILE A 185 16.54 3.71 -14.93
N HIS A 186 17.40 3.65 -13.91
CA HIS A 186 17.10 3.99 -12.53
C HIS A 186 17.75 5.28 -12.04
N SER A 187 18.81 5.76 -12.69
CA SER A 187 19.57 6.91 -12.21
C SER A 187 19.92 7.90 -13.31
N LEU A 188 20.05 9.18 -12.93
CA LEU A 188 20.54 10.27 -13.76
C LEU A 188 21.94 9.96 -14.35
N LYS A 189 22.77 9.17 -13.63
CA LYS A 189 24.07 8.69 -14.11
C LYS A 189 23.98 7.85 -15.39
N GLN A 190 22.96 7.00 -15.50
CA GLN A 190 22.72 6.19 -16.69
C GLN A 190 22.25 7.06 -17.86
N ILE A 191 21.45 8.10 -17.61
CA ILE A 191 21.02 9.04 -18.67
C ILE A 191 22.18 9.92 -19.14
N ALA A 192 23.06 10.34 -18.23
CA ALA A 192 24.23 11.14 -18.55
C ALA A 192 25.25 10.37 -19.41
N ASN A 193 25.41 9.07 -19.13
CA ASN A 193 26.29 8.18 -19.88
C ASN A 193 25.58 6.86 -20.22
N PRO A 194 24.68 6.87 -21.23
CA PRO A 194 23.83 5.72 -21.53
C PRO A 194 24.62 4.62 -22.26
N SER A 195 24.43 3.37 -21.82
CA SER A 195 24.86 2.18 -22.55
C SER A 195 24.06 2.03 -23.86
N GLU A 196 24.43 1.10 -24.75
CA GLU A 196 23.66 0.86 -25.98
C GLU A 196 22.21 0.47 -25.69
N ASP A 197 21.97 -0.35 -24.68
CA ASP A 197 20.62 -0.72 -24.23
C ASP A 197 19.85 0.50 -23.71
N ASP A 198 20.49 1.34 -22.90
CA ASP A 198 19.88 2.57 -22.37
C ASP A 198 19.55 3.56 -23.49
N LYS A 199 20.38 3.66 -24.53
CA LYS A 199 20.09 4.49 -25.71
C LYS A 199 18.88 3.99 -26.48
N ALA A 200 18.75 2.67 -26.64
CA ALA A 200 17.59 2.06 -27.29
C ALA A 200 16.31 2.32 -26.49
N ILE A 201 16.38 2.20 -25.16
CA ILE A 201 15.27 2.53 -24.25
C ILE A 201 14.92 4.01 -24.33
N LEU A 202 15.92 4.91 -24.25
CA LEU A 202 15.72 6.36 -24.37
C LEU A 202 15.07 6.73 -25.70
N ALA A 203 15.50 6.11 -26.81
CA ALA A 203 14.91 6.36 -28.13
C ALA A 203 13.38 6.07 -28.19
N GLN A 204 12.88 5.13 -27.39
CA GLN A 204 11.43 4.87 -27.25
C GLN A 204 10.66 6.05 -26.63
N PHE A 205 11.36 6.95 -25.93
CA PHE A 205 10.83 8.17 -25.33
C PHE A 205 11.09 9.43 -26.17
N SER A 206 11.48 9.29 -27.43
CA SER A 206 11.64 10.40 -28.38
C SER A 206 10.38 11.28 -28.53
N ASN A 207 9.20 10.74 -28.26
CA ASN A 207 7.93 11.49 -28.29
C ASN A 207 7.69 12.34 -27.03
N VAL A 208 8.58 12.29 -26.04
CA VAL A 208 8.47 13.08 -24.80
C VAL A 208 9.16 14.43 -25.01
N ARG A 209 8.49 15.51 -24.57
CA ARG A 209 9.06 16.86 -24.65
C ARG A 209 10.39 16.94 -23.92
N HIS A 210 11.36 17.59 -24.55
CA HIS A 210 12.72 17.81 -24.03
C HIS A 210 13.58 16.55 -23.90
N HIS A 211 13.21 15.43 -24.52
CA HIS A 211 14.00 14.19 -24.56
C HIS A 211 15.48 14.42 -24.94
N GLU A 212 15.75 15.28 -25.93
CA GLU A 212 17.12 15.61 -26.38
C GLU A 212 17.96 16.32 -25.30
N LYS A 213 17.30 17.02 -24.37
CA LYS A 213 17.97 17.75 -23.28
C LYS A 213 18.26 16.87 -22.07
N TRP A 214 17.65 15.69 -21.97
CA TRP A 214 17.79 14.82 -20.79
C TRP A 214 19.23 14.42 -20.52
N GLN A 215 20.01 14.12 -21.56
CA GLN A 215 21.42 13.76 -21.39
C GLN A 215 22.26 14.94 -20.90
N ALA A 216 22.04 16.14 -21.45
CA ALA A 216 22.76 17.35 -21.07
C ALA A 216 22.39 17.80 -19.64
N GLU A 217 21.11 17.76 -19.29
CA GLU A 217 20.62 18.07 -17.94
C GLU A 217 21.07 17.04 -16.91
N ALA A 218 21.05 15.75 -17.24
CA ALA A 218 21.57 14.71 -16.35
C ALA A 218 23.06 14.93 -16.06
N ARG A 219 23.87 15.26 -17.08
CA ARG A 219 25.29 15.62 -16.87
C ARG A 219 25.45 16.88 -16.03
N ALA A 220 24.63 17.90 -16.25
CA ALA A 220 24.68 19.14 -15.47
C ALA A 220 24.29 18.91 -14.00
N LEU A 221 23.29 18.06 -13.73
CA LEU A 221 22.85 17.69 -12.39
C LEU A 221 23.88 16.83 -11.64
N LEU A 222 24.66 16.01 -12.34
CA LEU A 222 25.73 15.21 -11.74
C LEU A 222 26.99 16.01 -11.42
N ASN A 223 27.24 17.09 -12.16
CA ASN A 223 28.43 17.94 -12.01
C ASN A 223 28.14 19.22 -11.18
N GLY A 224 26.92 19.39 -10.68
CA GLY A 224 26.42 20.61 -10.02
C GLY A 224 26.32 20.55 -8.50
#